data_AF-A0A7C4C0Q2-F1
#
_entry.id   AF-A0A7C4C0Q2-F1
#
_cell.length_a   1.000
_cell.length_b   1.000
_cell.length_c   1.000
_cell.angle_alpha   90.00
_cell.angle_beta   90.00
_cell.angle_gamma   90.00
#
_symmetry.space_group_name_H-M   'P 1'
#
loop_
_entity.id
_entity.type
_entity.pdbx_description
1 polymer ?
#
loop_
_entity_poly.entity_id
_entity_poly.type
_entity_poly.pdbx_seq_one_letter_code
_entity_poly.pdbx_strand_id
1 'polypeptide(L)' 'MSDTAIIIVTFNSAALVGACLDSCLRLAPEAEILVVDNASKDGTLREAQGRPGVRWISNT' A
#
# COMPACT_ATOMS: atom_id res chain seq x y z
N MET A 1 -13.02 14.17 -3.55
CA MET A 1 -12.23 13.99 -2.32
C MET A 1 -13.07 13.21 -1.33
N SER A 2 -12.70 11.95 -1.08
CA SER A 2 -13.28 11.16 0.00
C SER A 2 -12.79 11.68 1.35
N ASP A 3 -13.65 11.68 2.36
CA ASP A 3 -13.26 12.00 3.74
C ASP A 3 -12.53 10.83 4.44
N THR A 4 -12.30 9.73 3.72
CA THR A 4 -11.71 8.49 4.25
C THR A 4 -10.37 8.19 3.57
N ALA A 5 -9.34 7.91 4.38
CA ALA A 5 -8.06 7.40 3.93
C ALA A 5 -7.88 5.92 4.29
N ILE A 6 -7.14 5.18 3.46
CA ILE A 6 -6.81 3.76 3.65
C ILE A 6 -5.34 3.67 4.08
N ILE A 7 -5.10 3.23 5.32
CA ILE A 7 -3.75 3.01 5.84
C ILE A 7 -3.51 1.51 5.95
N ILE A 8 -2.49 1.01 5.25
CA ILE A 8 -2.10 -0.40 5.27
C ILE A 8 -0.71 -0.50 5.89
N VAL A 9 -0.64 -0.98 7.12
CA VAL A 9 0.63 -1.36 7.77
C VAL A 9 0.94 -2.80 7.39
N THR A 10 2.16 -3.08 6.96
CA THR A 10 2.52 -4.40 6.43
C THR A 10 3.97 -4.79 6.78
N PHE A 11 4.23 -6.10 6.83
CA PHE A 11 5.55 -6.70 7.05
C PHE A 11 5.62 -8.04 6.31
N ASN A 12 6.60 -8.22 5.43
CA ASN A 12 6.84 -9.46 4.68
C ASN A 12 5.58 -10.05 4.01
N SER A 13 4.80 -9.20 3.34
CA SER A 13 3.51 -9.55 2.71
C SER A 13 3.53 -9.40 1.18
N ALA A 14 4.69 -9.56 0.52
CA ALA A 14 4.82 -9.37 -0.92
C ALA A 14 3.80 -10.18 -1.75
N ALA A 15 3.43 -11.36 -1.27
CA ALA A 15 2.46 -12.23 -1.93
C ALA A 15 1.02 -11.70 -1.94
N LEU A 16 0.65 -10.75 -1.07
CA LEU A 16 -0.74 -10.31 -0.86
C LEU A 16 -0.93 -8.80 -1.00
N VAL A 17 0.07 -8.01 -0.58
CA VAL A 17 -0.07 -6.54 -0.53
C VAL A 17 -0.39 -5.96 -1.90
N GLY A 18 0.16 -6.53 -2.99
CA GLY A 18 -0.11 -6.05 -4.34
C GLY A 18 -1.59 -6.14 -4.73
N ALA A 19 -2.19 -7.33 -4.62
CA ALA A 19 -3.60 -7.54 -4.94
C ALA A 19 -4.54 -6.74 -4.02
N CYS A 20 -4.14 -6.51 -2.76
CA CYS A 20 -4.85 -5.64 -1.83
C CYS A 20 -4.87 -4.18 -2.34
N LEU A 21 -3.70 -3.63 -2.71
CA LEU A 21 -3.58 -2.27 -3.24
C LEU A 21 -4.35 -2.09 -4.54
N ASP A 22 -4.27 -3.06 -5.47
CA ASP A 22 -5.02 -3.05 -6.72
C ASP A 22 -6.53 -3.01 -6.47
N SER A 23 -7.00 -3.69 -5.42
CA SER A 23 -8.41 -3.67 -5.03
C SER A 23 -8.82 -2.33 -4.43
N CYS A 24 -7.98 -1.73 -3.58
CA CYS A 24 -8.24 -0.40 -3.01
C CYS A 24 -8.31 0.68 -4.11
N LEU A 25 -7.34 0.72 -5.03
CA LEU A 25 -7.33 1.66 -6.15
C LEU A 25 -8.57 1.54 -7.04
N ARG A 26 -9.06 0.31 -7.24
CA ARG A 26 -10.24 0.04 -8.07
C ARG A 26 -11.56 0.34 -7.38
N LEU A 27 -11.68 0.01 -6.09
CA LEU A 27 -12.96 0.07 -5.36
C LEU A 27 -13.15 1.39 -4.60
N ALA A 28 -12.06 2.07 -4.27
CA ALA A 28 -12.06 3.35 -3.57
C ALA A 28 -11.14 4.37 -4.29
N PRO A 29 -11.40 4.70 -5.56
CA PRO A 29 -10.51 5.56 -6.36
C PRO A 29 -10.37 6.99 -5.81
N GLU A 30 -11.31 7.44 -4.99
CA GLU A 30 -11.32 8.77 -4.36
C GLU A 30 -10.62 8.81 -2.99
N ALA A 31 -10.23 7.64 -2.46
CA ALA A 31 -9.57 7.54 -1.14
C ALA A 31 -8.05 7.69 -1.29
N GLU A 32 -7.43 8.44 -0.38
CA GLU A 32 -5.98 8.46 -0.27
C GLU A 32 -5.47 7.13 0.33
N ILE A 33 -4.44 6.55 -0.29
CA ILE A 33 -3.86 5.27 0.14
C ILE A 33 -2.43 5.50 0.62
N LEU A 34 -2.14 5.07 1.85
CA LEU A 34 -0.81 5.07 2.45
C LEU A 34 -0.42 3.67 2.90
N VAL A 35 0.71 3.16 2.39
CA VAL A 35 1.37 1.96 2.89
C VAL A 35 2.45 2.34 3.91
N VAL A 36 2.47 1.65 5.04
CA VAL A 36 3.56 1.71 6.01
C VAL A 36 4.25 0.36 6.00
N ASP A 37 5.41 0.27 5.33
CA ASP A 37 6.25 -0.91 5.33
C ASP A 37 7.07 -0.96 6.63
N ASN A 38 6.86 -2.01 7.44
CA ASN A 38 7.47 -2.15 8.75
C ASN A 38 8.80 -2.92 8.69
N ALA A 39 9.75 -2.41 7.89
CA ALA A 39 11.07 -2.99 7.66
C ALA A 39 11.02 -4.40 7.03
N SER A 40 10.17 -4.57 6.02
CA SER A 40 10.09 -5.82 5.27
C SER A 40 11.43 -6.15 4.61
N LYS A 41 11.74 -7.44 4.52
CA LYS A 41 12.95 -7.97 3.87
C LYS A 41 12.67 -8.68 2.56
N ASP A 42 11.39 -8.76 2.17
CA ASP A 42 10.94 -9.33 0.91
C ASP A 42 10.55 -8.21 -0.09
N GLY A 43 9.79 -8.56 -1.12
CA GLY A 43 9.31 -7.62 -2.14
C GLY A 43 8.20 -6.66 -1.70
N THR A 44 7.79 -6.61 -0.42
CA THR A 44 6.60 -5.85 0.03
C THR A 44 6.66 -4.37 -0.33
N LEU A 45 7.77 -3.69 -0.03
CA LEU A 45 7.94 -2.27 -0.36
C LEU A 45 7.91 -2.02 -1.88
N ARG A 46 8.44 -2.96 -2.67
CA ARG A 46 8.45 -2.87 -4.13
C ARG A 46 7.04 -2.92 -4.71
N GLU A 47 6.15 -3.72 -4.13
CA GLU A 47 4.74 -3.75 -4.53
C GLU A 47 4.06 -2.39 -4.31
N ALA A 48 4.33 -1.71 -3.19
CA ALA A 48 3.79 -0.38 -2.94
C ALA A 48 4.36 0.68 -3.90
N GLN A 49 5.69 0.67 -4.11
CA GLN A 49 6.38 1.62 -5.01
C GLN A 49 5.95 1.48 -6.47
N GLY A 50 5.55 0.28 -6.90
CA GLY A 50 5.15 0.00 -8.28
C GLY A 50 3.76 0.50 -8.68
N ARG A 51 2.99 1.10 -7.77
CA ARG A 51 1.59 1.48 -8.00
C ARG A 51 1.38 3.00 -7.95
N PRO A 52 1.16 3.65 -9.11
CA PRO A 52 0.76 5.06 -9.14
C PRO A 52 -0.50 5.29 -8.29
N GLY A 53 -0.49 6.36 -7.48
CA GLY A 53 -1.59 6.67 -6.57
C GLY A 53 -1.46 6.06 -5.16
N VAL A 54 -0.49 5.16 -4.93
CA VAL A 54 -0.16 4.66 -3.60
C VAL A 54 1.02 5.44 -3.02
N ARG A 55 0.82 6.06 -1.86
CA ARG A 55 1.90 6.67 -1.07
C ARG A 55 2.50 5.62 -0.14
N TRP A 56 3.77 5.76 0.22
CA TRP A 56 4.44 4.80 1.09
C TRP A 56 5.42 5.48 2.06
N ILE A 57 5.60 4.85 3.21
CA ILE A 57 6.64 5.12 4.21
C ILE A 57 7.28 3.78 4.56
N SER A 58 8.59 3.75 4.79
CA SER A 58 9.32 2.57 5.21
C SER A 58 10.03 2.83 6.53
N ASN A 59 9.84 1.94 7.50
CA ASN A 59 10.67 1.88 8.69
C ASN A 59 12.01 1.20 8.34
N THR A 60 13.08 1.58 9.03
CA THR A 60 14.44 1.04 8.86
C THR A 60 14.93 0.34 10.12
#